data_AF-A0A371IDN0-F1
#
_entry.id   AF-A0A371IDN0-F1
#
_cell.length_a   1.000
_cell.length_b   1.000
_cell.length_c   1.000
_cell.angle_alpha   90.00
_cell.angle_beta   90.00
_cell.angle_gamma   90.00
#
_symmetry.space_group_name_H-M   'P 1'
#
loop_
_entity.id
_entity.type
_entity.pdbx_description
1 polymer ?
#
loop_
_entity_poly.entity_id
_entity_poly.type
_entity_poly.pdbx_seq_one_letter_code
_entity_poly.pdbx_strand_id
1 'polypeptide(L)'
;IGPIPIVDGVGKEVITQMTANMVRDHRDDWPLQVNEPVAGNYYPLNLGIYIKDKKSELSVLVDRATGGGSIKDGQVELMLHRCILFDDGRGVNEGLHEQVCQNDRCQGLTLRGNYYVGIHNLGAGSRWRRTTGQEVYSPLLLAFAHENLGNWKAFHVTKGTVIDPNYSLPLNVALITLEELDDGTVLLRLAHLYEPGEDAQLSTLTKVELKKMFATKTIKQLIEVSLSANQEKSKMKKKTWNVAGEKGQESKAVRGGPVNNVNLVVELGPMEIRTFLLKF
;
A
#
# COMPACT_ATOMS: atom_id res chain seq x y z
N ILE A 1 15.64 -4.58 -16.83
CA ILE A 1 16.70 -3.57 -17.02
C ILE A 1 18.00 -4.17 -16.52
N GLY A 2 19.00 -4.24 -17.39
CA GLY A 2 20.31 -4.82 -17.08
C GLY A 2 20.76 -5.82 -18.15
N PRO A 3 22.05 -6.20 -18.17
CA PRO A 3 23.12 -5.64 -17.34
C PRO A 3 23.37 -4.15 -17.67
N ILE A 4 23.54 -3.30 -16.65
CA ILE A 4 23.82 -1.88 -16.86
C ILE A 4 25.31 -1.76 -17.24
N PRO A 5 25.65 -1.23 -18.43
CA PRO A 5 27.05 -1.15 -18.86
C PRO A 5 27.77 -0.06 -18.08
N ILE A 6 28.95 -0.39 -17.54
CA ILE A 6 29.81 0.52 -16.78
C ILE A 6 31.28 0.50 -17.26
N VAL A 7 31.54 -0.14 -18.39
CA VAL A 7 32.89 -0.24 -18.99
C VAL A 7 33.48 1.12 -19.38
N ASP A 8 32.63 2.13 -19.48
CA ASP A 8 32.98 3.54 -19.71
C ASP A 8 33.38 4.28 -18.42
N GLY A 9 33.37 3.63 -17.26
CA GLY A 9 33.68 4.26 -15.98
C GLY A 9 32.60 5.23 -15.50
N VAL A 10 31.39 5.16 -16.05
CA VAL A 10 30.28 6.06 -15.69
C VAL A 10 29.16 5.27 -15.01
N GLY A 11 28.86 5.63 -13.76
CA GLY A 11 27.69 5.12 -13.04
C GLY A 11 26.39 5.57 -13.72
N LYS A 12 25.36 4.71 -13.71
CA LYS A 12 24.11 4.94 -14.43
C LYS A 12 22.91 4.60 -13.57
N GLU A 13 21.93 5.50 -13.59
CA GLU A 13 20.63 5.33 -12.95
C GLU A 13 19.56 5.37 -14.04
N VAL A 14 18.84 4.27 -14.23
CA VAL A 14 17.92 4.08 -15.34
C VAL A 14 16.52 4.49 -14.89
N ILE A 15 15.92 5.42 -15.62
CA ILE A 15 14.56 5.88 -15.38
C ILE A 15 13.60 5.45 -16.50
N THR A 16 12.33 5.34 -16.16
CA THR A 16 11.24 5.48 -17.13
C THR A 16 10.58 6.84 -16.91
N GLN A 17 10.24 7.52 -17.99
CA GLN A 17 9.66 8.87 -17.95
C GLN A 17 8.39 8.91 -18.80
N MET A 18 7.30 9.34 -18.17
CA MET A 18 6.00 9.54 -18.77
C MET A 18 5.74 11.04 -18.85
N THR A 19 5.44 11.55 -20.05
CA THR A 19 5.16 12.97 -20.28
C THR A 19 3.73 13.14 -20.76
N ALA A 20 2.96 13.98 -20.07
CA ALA A 20 1.60 14.39 -20.39
C ALA A 20 1.50 15.93 -20.41
N ASN A 21 0.48 16.47 -21.08
CA ASN A 21 0.24 17.91 -21.13
C ASN A 21 -0.53 18.40 -19.89
N MET A 22 0.09 18.31 -18.71
CA MET A 22 -0.52 18.68 -17.42
C MET A 22 0.36 19.71 -16.70
N VAL A 23 -0.23 20.67 -16.00
CA VAL A 23 0.50 21.74 -15.28
C VAL A 23 0.50 21.41 -13.78
N ARG A 24 1.63 21.60 -13.09
CA ARG A 24 1.75 21.32 -11.66
C ARG A 24 1.47 22.58 -10.85
N ASP A 25 0.65 22.46 -9.81
CA ASP A 25 0.46 23.51 -8.82
C ASP A 25 1.31 23.22 -7.57
N HIS A 26 2.37 24.03 -7.41
CA HIS A 26 3.01 24.60 -6.19
C HIS A 26 3.22 23.78 -4.89
N ARG A 27 4.25 24.15 -4.09
CA ARG A 27 4.48 23.70 -2.70
C ARG A 27 4.50 24.90 -1.75
N ASP A 28 3.81 24.80 -0.61
CA ASP A 28 3.47 25.96 0.23
C ASP A 28 4.36 26.18 1.48
N ASP A 29 5.29 25.28 1.80
CA ASP A 29 5.74 25.16 3.19
C ASP A 29 6.98 26.02 3.56
N TRP A 30 7.86 26.34 2.61
CA TRP A 30 8.99 27.30 2.79
C TRP A 30 9.61 27.70 1.45
N PRO A 31 10.33 28.84 1.35
CA PRO A 31 11.14 29.15 0.17
C PRO A 31 12.32 28.18 0.06
N LEU A 32 12.13 27.10 -0.70
CA LEU A 32 13.15 26.08 -0.94
C LEU A 32 14.22 26.65 -1.88
N GLN A 33 15.46 26.77 -1.39
CA GLN A 33 16.62 26.93 -2.25
C GLN A 33 16.98 25.58 -2.86
N VAL A 34 16.60 25.39 -4.12
CA VAL A 34 16.82 24.14 -4.85
C VAL A 34 18.29 24.06 -5.28
N ASN A 35 19.11 23.38 -4.47
CA ASN A 35 20.52 23.11 -4.81
C ASN A 35 20.66 21.91 -5.76
N GLU A 36 19.71 20.97 -5.71
CA GLU A 36 19.67 19.76 -6.54
C GLU A 36 18.31 19.64 -7.24
N PRO A 37 18.17 20.12 -8.50
CA PRO A 37 16.88 20.25 -9.17
C PRO A 37 16.21 18.92 -9.50
N VAL A 38 16.98 17.83 -9.59
CA VAL A 38 16.45 16.48 -9.82
C VAL A 38 16.36 15.72 -8.51
N ALA A 39 17.49 15.47 -7.84
CA ALA A 39 17.53 14.62 -6.65
C ALA A 39 16.65 15.16 -5.50
N GLY A 40 16.54 16.49 -5.33
CA GLY A 40 15.67 17.10 -4.32
C GLY A 40 14.17 16.90 -4.55
N ASN A 41 13.76 16.43 -5.74
CA ASN A 41 12.37 16.19 -6.13
C ASN A 41 12.02 14.71 -6.26
N TYR A 42 12.91 13.81 -5.84
CA TYR A 42 12.64 12.37 -5.74
C TYR A 42 12.04 12.02 -4.38
N TYR A 43 10.97 11.22 -4.40
CA TYR A 43 10.27 10.74 -3.22
C TYR A 43 10.18 9.21 -3.22
N PRO A 44 10.14 8.56 -2.04
CA PRO A 44 9.95 7.13 -1.94
C PRO A 44 8.49 6.77 -2.25
N LEU A 45 8.29 5.84 -3.18
CA LEU A 45 6.98 5.33 -3.57
C LEU A 45 6.85 3.86 -3.12
N ASN A 46 5.84 3.56 -2.31
CA ASN A 46 5.48 2.18 -1.92
C ASN A 46 4.12 1.74 -2.48
N LEU A 47 3.31 2.69 -2.96
CA LEU A 47 2.05 2.43 -3.67
C LEU A 47 2.15 2.95 -5.10
N GLY A 48 2.45 4.25 -5.23
CA GLY A 48 2.53 4.89 -6.53
C GLY A 48 2.63 6.41 -6.44
N ILE A 49 2.58 7.05 -7.60
CA ILE A 49 2.59 8.50 -7.81
C ILE A 49 1.46 8.85 -8.78
N TYR A 50 0.85 10.02 -8.63
CA TYR A 50 -0.11 10.51 -9.60
C TYR A 50 -0.01 12.02 -9.76
N ILE A 51 -0.42 12.50 -10.93
CA ILE A 51 -0.60 13.91 -11.23
C ILE A 51 -2.02 14.12 -11.75
N LYS A 52 -2.58 15.31 -11.54
CA LYS A 52 -3.93 15.66 -12.00
C LYS A 52 -3.95 17.07 -12.56
N ASP A 53 -4.82 17.29 -13.52
CA ASP A 53 -5.21 18.63 -13.98
C ASP A 53 -6.72 18.83 -13.72
N LYS A 54 -7.33 19.81 -14.39
CA LYS A 54 -8.77 20.12 -14.22
C LYS A 54 -9.71 19.06 -14.83
N LYS A 55 -9.20 18.10 -15.60
CA LYS A 55 -9.99 17.13 -16.39
C LYS A 55 -9.60 15.68 -16.11
N SER A 56 -8.32 15.41 -15.93
CA SER A 56 -7.74 14.07 -15.97
C SER A 56 -6.74 13.83 -14.85
N GLU A 57 -6.59 12.56 -14.48
CA GLU A 57 -5.59 12.05 -13.54
C GLU A 57 -4.74 11.00 -14.24
N LEU A 58 -3.42 11.16 -14.22
CA LEU A 58 -2.45 10.14 -14.60
C LEU A 58 -1.88 9.53 -13.32
N SER A 59 -2.12 8.24 -13.12
CA SER A 59 -1.66 7.48 -11.95
C SER A 59 -0.69 6.38 -12.37
N VAL A 60 0.37 6.20 -11.59
CA VAL A 60 1.38 5.16 -11.79
C VAL A 60 1.55 4.39 -10.48
N LEU A 61 1.26 3.09 -10.47
CA LEU A 61 1.51 2.20 -9.33
C LEU A 61 2.79 1.40 -9.56
N VAL A 62 3.45 1.04 -8.46
CA VAL A 62 4.73 0.32 -8.46
C VAL A 62 4.58 -1.06 -7.81
N ASP A 63 5.34 -2.05 -8.29
CA ASP A 63 5.38 -3.39 -7.70
C ASP A 63 6.34 -3.52 -6.51
N ARG A 64 7.12 -2.46 -6.21
CA ARG A 64 8.13 -2.42 -5.15
C ARG A 64 8.44 -0.98 -4.72
N ALA A 65 9.15 -0.84 -3.61
CA ALA A 65 9.72 0.44 -3.18
C ALA A 65 10.57 1.05 -4.32
N THR A 66 10.15 2.21 -4.81
CA THR A 66 10.73 2.83 -6.01
C THR A 66 10.91 4.33 -5.77
N GLY A 67 12.03 4.89 -6.20
CA GLY A 67 12.20 6.34 -6.22
C GLY A 67 11.43 6.92 -7.42
N GLY A 68 10.58 7.92 -7.19
CA GLY A 68 9.89 8.61 -8.28
C GLY A 68 9.79 10.10 -8.06
N GLY A 69 9.64 10.82 -9.16
CA GLY A 69 9.65 12.27 -9.17
C GLY A 69 8.79 12.84 -10.27
N SER A 70 8.56 14.14 -10.17
CA SER A 70 8.00 14.96 -11.23
C SER A 70 8.97 16.11 -11.40
N ILE A 71 9.82 16.08 -12.44
CA ILE A 71 10.89 17.08 -12.60
C ILE A 71 10.40 18.31 -13.38
N LYS A 72 9.61 18.08 -14.42
CA LYS A 72 8.91 19.15 -15.15
C LYS A 72 7.40 18.95 -15.07
N ASP A 73 6.67 20.02 -15.39
CA ASP A 73 5.23 19.99 -15.49
C ASP A 73 4.78 18.87 -16.42
N GLY A 74 3.80 18.11 -15.96
CA GLY A 74 3.21 17.01 -16.72
C GLY A 74 4.09 15.78 -16.85
N GLN A 75 5.25 15.76 -16.20
CA GLN A 75 6.15 14.61 -16.22
C GLN A 75 6.06 13.80 -14.93
N VAL A 76 6.08 12.48 -15.07
CA VAL A 76 6.26 11.53 -13.98
C VAL A 76 7.39 10.61 -14.37
N GLU A 77 8.36 10.42 -13.48
CA GLU A 77 9.45 9.47 -13.69
C GLU A 77 9.65 8.54 -12.51
N LEU A 78 10.11 7.33 -12.83
CA LEU A 78 10.47 6.30 -11.86
C LEU A 78 11.90 5.86 -12.13
N MET A 79 12.72 5.82 -11.09
CA MET A 79 14.06 5.24 -11.14
C MET A 79 13.97 3.74 -10.88
N LEU A 80 14.29 2.95 -11.90
CA LEU A 80 13.99 1.52 -11.94
C LEU A 80 15.20 0.63 -11.62
N HIS A 81 16.42 1.11 -11.86
CA HIS A 81 17.64 0.38 -11.52
C HIS A 81 18.84 1.33 -11.46
N ARG A 82 19.83 1.03 -10.62
CA ARG A 82 21.02 1.88 -10.38
C ARG A 82 22.28 1.00 -10.40
N CYS A 83 23.35 1.53 -10.99
CA CYS A 83 24.69 0.97 -10.88
C CYS A 83 25.68 2.12 -10.66
N ILE A 84 26.29 2.20 -9.49
CA ILE A 84 27.16 3.30 -9.05
C ILE A 84 28.53 2.73 -8.71
N LEU A 85 29.58 3.33 -9.28
CA LEU A 85 30.95 2.83 -9.16
C LEU A 85 31.66 3.23 -7.87
N PHE A 86 31.18 4.29 -7.22
CA PHE A 86 31.81 4.89 -6.06
C PHE A 86 30.87 4.86 -4.86
N ASP A 87 31.45 4.64 -3.69
CA ASP A 87 30.79 4.80 -2.40
C ASP A 87 30.43 6.27 -2.15
N ASP A 88 29.34 6.51 -1.41
CA ASP A 88 28.84 7.84 -1.10
C ASP A 88 29.43 8.43 0.21
N GLY A 89 30.37 7.73 0.85
CA GLY A 89 31.01 8.14 2.09
C GLY A 89 30.07 8.10 3.29
N ARG A 90 29.04 7.23 3.28
CA ARG A 90 28.08 7.08 4.40
C ARG A 90 28.28 5.81 5.22
N GLY A 91 29.36 5.07 4.97
CA GLY A 91 29.86 4.02 5.85
C GLY A 91 29.70 2.59 5.33
N VAL A 92 29.11 2.40 4.15
CA VAL A 92 29.01 1.07 3.52
C VAL A 92 30.34 0.67 2.86
N ASN A 93 31.11 1.65 2.35
CA ASN A 93 32.43 1.47 1.72
C ASN A 93 32.42 0.62 0.44
N GLU A 94 31.28 0.58 -0.24
CA GLU A 94 31.12 -0.13 -1.52
C GLU A 94 30.24 0.72 -2.46
N GLY A 95 30.60 0.76 -3.74
CA GLY A 95 29.69 1.29 -4.76
C GLY A 95 28.49 0.36 -4.94
N LEU A 96 27.33 0.91 -5.30
CA LEU A 96 26.14 0.10 -5.63
C LEU A 96 26.34 -0.60 -6.99
N HIS A 97 27.07 -1.71 -7.00
CA HIS A 97 27.42 -2.46 -8.21
C HIS A 97 27.11 -3.95 -8.04
N GLU A 98 25.82 -4.29 -8.07
CA GLU A 98 25.34 -5.65 -7.89
C GLU A 98 25.64 -6.53 -9.11
N GLN A 99 26.12 -7.75 -8.88
CA GLN A 99 26.50 -8.71 -9.91
C GLN A 99 25.91 -10.10 -9.67
N VAL A 100 25.72 -10.84 -10.76
CA VAL A 100 25.40 -12.27 -10.76
C VAL A 100 26.56 -13.00 -11.43
N CYS A 101 27.14 -13.98 -10.73
CA CYS A 101 28.28 -14.75 -11.21
C CYS A 101 27.94 -16.22 -11.42
N GLN A 102 28.39 -16.80 -12.54
CA GLN A 102 28.31 -18.22 -12.83
C GLN A 102 29.60 -18.68 -13.52
N ASN A 103 30.26 -19.72 -12.99
CA ASN A 103 31.48 -20.32 -13.53
C ASN A 103 32.54 -19.25 -13.93
N ASP A 104 32.96 -18.44 -12.95
CA ASP A 104 33.94 -17.35 -13.09
C ASP A 104 33.56 -16.20 -14.02
N ARG A 105 32.32 -16.16 -14.51
CA ARG A 105 31.78 -15.05 -15.30
C ARG A 105 30.76 -14.28 -14.49
N CYS A 106 31.09 -13.03 -14.16
CA CYS A 106 30.19 -12.10 -13.49
C CYS A 106 29.58 -11.11 -14.50
N GLN A 107 28.31 -10.81 -14.33
CA GLN A 107 27.57 -9.82 -15.11
C GLN A 107 26.76 -8.92 -14.16
N GLY A 108 26.55 -7.67 -14.54
CA GLY A 108 25.70 -6.76 -13.77
C GLY A 108 24.27 -7.29 -13.61
N LEU A 109 23.69 -7.10 -12.42
CA LEU A 109 22.35 -7.58 -12.09
C LEU A 109 21.31 -7.06 -13.10
N THR A 110 20.43 -7.96 -13.53
CA THR A 110 19.27 -7.62 -14.38
C THR A 110 17.99 -7.77 -13.60
N LEU A 111 17.24 -6.68 -13.46
CA LEU A 111 15.95 -6.66 -12.76
C LEU A 111 14.78 -6.75 -13.74
N ARG A 112 13.75 -7.51 -13.35
CA ARG A 112 12.43 -7.51 -13.99
C ARG A 112 11.38 -7.13 -12.92
N GLY A 113 10.45 -6.28 -13.32
CA GLY A 113 9.35 -5.80 -12.50
C GLY A 113 8.30 -5.15 -13.38
N ASN A 114 7.19 -4.75 -12.76
CA ASN A 114 6.08 -4.10 -13.42
C ASN A 114 5.77 -2.75 -12.75
N TYR A 115 5.36 -1.79 -13.55
CA TYR A 115 4.64 -0.61 -13.09
C TYR A 115 3.34 -0.51 -13.88
N TYR A 116 2.32 0.05 -13.26
CA TYR A 116 0.96 0.05 -13.80
C TYR A 116 0.54 1.48 -14.04
N VAL A 117 0.05 1.80 -15.23
CA VAL A 117 -0.35 3.17 -15.60
C VAL A 117 -1.84 3.19 -15.82
N GLY A 118 -2.53 4.14 -15.18
CA GLY A 118 -3.97 4.37 -15.31
C GLY A 118 -4.27 5.83 -15.58
N ILE A 119 -5.15 6.10 -16.56
CA ILE A 119 -5.64 7.43 -16.89
C ILE A 119 -7.14 7.48 -16.62
N HIS A 120 -7.57 8.41 -15.78
CA HIS A 120 -8.96 8.53 -15.34
C HIS A 120 -9.43 9.98 -15.42
N ASN A 121 -10.75 10.18 -15.42
CA ASN A 121 -11.32 11.51 -15.20
C ASN A 121 -11.04 11.97 -13.76
N LEU A 122 -11.02 13.28 -13.54
CA LEU A 122 -10.85 13.89 -12.22
C LEU A 122 -11.86 13.31 -11.22
N GLY A 123 -11.36 12.81 -10.09
CA GLY A 123 -12.15 12.19 -9.01
C GLY A 123 -12.39 10.68 -9.16
N ALA A 124 -12.08 10.07 -10.31
CA ALA A 124 -12.26 8.63 -10.52
C ALA A 124 -10.97 7.81 -10.33
N GLY A 125 -9.80 8.45 -10.36
CA GLY A 125 -8.51 7.77 -10.27
C GLY A 125 -8.23 7.12 -8.90
N SER A 126 -8.81 7.67 -7.82
CA SER A 126 -8.62 7.15 -6.46
C SER A 126 -9.08 5.70 -6.34
N ARG A 127 -10.23 5.36 -6.91
CA ARG A 127 -10.75 4.00 -6.90
C ARG A 127 -9.80 3.00 -7.54
N TRP A 128 -9.31 3.32 -8.74
CA TRP A 128 -8.34 2.48 -9.43
C TRP A 128 -7.04 2.34 -8.62
N ARG A 129 -6.51 3.44 -8.06
CA ARG A 129 -5.28 3.40 -7.25
C ARG A 129 -5.41 2.50 -6.02
N ARG A 130 -6.50 2.63 -5.26
CA ARG A 130 -6.72 1.86 -4.02
C ARG A 130 -7.00 0.38 -4.31
N THR A 131 -7.90 0.07 -5.24
CA THR A 131 -8.23 -1.32 -5.60
C THR A 131 -7.05 -2.03 -6.24
N THR A 132 -6.48 -1.48 -7.31
CA THR A 132 -5.37 -2.12 -8.03
C THR A 132 -4.13 -2.20 -7.15
N GLY A 133 -3.87 -1.20 -6.30
CA GLY A 133 -2.77 -1.24 -5.34
C GLY A 133 -2.87 -2.42 -4.38
N GLN A 134 -4.07 -2.72 -3.89
CA GLN A 134 -4.29 -3.86 -3.01
C GLN A 134 -4.17 -5.20 -3.77
N GLU A 135 -4.61 -5.26 -5.02
CA GLU A 135 -4.46 -6.46 -5.88
C GLU A 135 -2.98 -6.74 -6.22
N VAL A 136 -2.17 -5.69 -6.45
CA VAL A 136 -0.72 -5.81 -6.65
C VAL A 136 -0.05 -6.32 -5.37
N TYR A 137 -0.48 -5.84 -4.20
CA TYR A 137 0.05 -6.29 -2.92
C TYR A 137 -0.34 -7.74 -2.57
N SER A 138 -1.55 -8.17 -2.95
CA SER A 138 -2.11 -9.48 -2.61
C SER A 138 -2.59 -10.23 -3.85
N PRO A 139 -1.68 -10.76 -4.69
CA PRO A 139 -2.03 -11.52 -5.88
C PRO A 139 -2.62 -12.90 -5.53
N LEU A 140 -3.25 -13.54 -6.51
CA LEU A 140 -3.72 -14.92 -6.37
C LEU A 140 -2.55 -15.88 -6.16
N LEU A 141 -2.70 -16.78 -5.18
CA LEU A 141 -1.76 -17.87 -4.93
C LEU A 141 -2.09 -19.05 -5.85
N LEU A 142 -1.09 -19.51 -6.59
CA LEU A 142 -1.20 -20.67 -7.47
C LEU A 142 -0.54 -21.87 -6.80
N ALA A 143 -1.29 -22.96 -6.66
CA ALA A 143 -0.80 -24.26 -6.19
C ALA A 143 -0.96 -25.29 -7.31
N PHE A 144 0.09 -26.06 -7.58
CA PHE A 144 0.12 -27.02 -8.68
C PHE A 144 0.30 -28.45 -8.15
N ALA A 145 -0.51 -29.37 -8.66
CA ALA A 145 -0.40 -30.80 -8.42
C ALA A 145 -0.67 -31.55 -9.74
N HIS A 146 -0.09 -32.74 -9.90
CA HIS A 146 -0.30 -33.58 -11.07
C HIS A 146 -1.17 -34.76 -10.68
N GLU A 147 -2.44 -34.72 -11.07
CA GLU A 147 -3.45 -35.73 -10.72
C GLU A 147 -4.44 -35.97 -11.85
N ASN A 148 -5.13 -37.10 -11.82
CA ASN A 148 -6.27 -37.32 -12.71
C ASN A 148 -7.46 -36.44 -12.30
N LEU A 149 -8.05 -35.72 -13.27
CA LEU A 149 -9.15 -34.77 -13.00
C LEU A 149 -10.37 -35.42 -12.33
N GLY A 150 -10.71 -36.65 -12.71
CA GLY A 150 -11.84 -37.40 -12.12
C GLY A 150 -11.60 -37.70 -10.65
N ASN A 151 -10.42 -38.26 -10.34
CA ASN A 151 -10.01 -38.55 -8.96
C ASN A 151 -9.92 -37.27 -8.13
N TRP A 152 -9.33 -36.20 -8.67
CA TRP A 152 -9.21 -34.92 -7.97
C TRP A 152 -10.58 -34.38 -7.53
N LYS A 153 -11.55 -34.32 -8.46
CA LYS A 153 -12.91 -33.86 -8.18
C LYS A 153 -13.67 -34.75 -7.21
N ALA A 154 -13.37 -36.06 -7.20
CA ALA A 154 -14.02 -37.00 -6.28
C ALA A 154 -13.57 -36.81 -4.82
N PHE A 155 -12.32 -36.38 -4.60
CA PHE A 155 -11.74 -36.25 -3.27
C PHE A 155 -11.55 -34.81 -2.77
N HIS A 156 -11.78 -33.79 -3.61
CA HIS A 156 -11.51 -32.38 -3.25
C HIS A 156 -12.67 -31.44 -3.60
N VAL A 157 -12.83 -30.42 -2.76
CA VAL A 157 -13.70 -29.27 -3.03
C VAL A 157 -12.98 -28.31 -3.98
N THR A 158 -13.50 -28.15 -5.20
CA THR A 158 -12.85 -27.34 -6.26
C THR A 158 -13.18 -25.85 -6.21
N LYS A 159 -14.13 -25.44 -5.37
CA LYS A 159 -14.48 -24.04 -5.11
C LYS A 159 -15.00 -23.93 -3.70
N GLY A 160 -14.44 -23.01 -2.91
CA GLY A 160 -14.84 -22.80 -1.52
C GLY A 160 -14.60 -21.37 -1.08
N THR A 161 -15.23 -21.00 0.04
CA THR A 161 -15.04 -19.73 0.74
C THR A 161 -15.10 -20.00 2.24
N VAL A 162 -14.32 -19.25 3.01
CA VAL A 162 -14.36 -19.30 4.49
C VAL A 162 -15.27 -18.23 5.08
N ILE A 163 -15.58 -17.18 4.30
CA ILE A 163 -16.58 -16.16 4.63
C ILE A 163 -17.96 -16.60 4.13
N ASP A 164 -19.03 -15.97 4.62
CA ASP A 164 -20.39 -16.16 4.13
C ASP A 164 -20.44 -16.02 2.59
N PRO A 165 -21.01 -16.98 1.84
CA PRO A 165 -21.01 -16.97 0.37
C PRO A 165 -21.67 -15.76 -0.28
N ASN A 166 -22.56 -15.06 0.42
CA ASN A 166 -23.24 -13.86 -0.06
C ASN A 166 -22.63 -12.57 0.51
N TYR A 167 -21.47 -12.66 1.15
CA TYR A 167 -20.79 -11.54 1.76
C TYR A 167 -19.46 -11.22 1.06
N SER A 168 -19.12 -9.94 1.03
CA SER A 168 -17.81 -9.46 0.63
C SER A 168 -17.48 -8.26 1.50
N LEU A 169 -16.19 -8.05 1.76
CA LEU A 169 -15.78 -6.83 2.44
C LEU A 169 -16.16 -5.61 1.57
N PRO A 170 -16.55 -4.48 2.19
CA PRO A 170 -16.76 -3.24 1.47
C PRO A 170 -15.52 -2.87 0.66
N LEU A 171 -15.71 -2.29 -0.54
CA LEU A 171 -14.61 -1.94 -1.45
C LEU A 171 -13.61 -0.93 -0.86
N ASN A 172 -13.99 -0.22 0.20
CA ASN A 172 -13.14 0.70 0.94
C ASN A 172 -12.42 0.05 2.14
N VAL A 173 -12.51 -1.27 2.31
CA VAL A 173 -11.85 -2.01 3.40
C VAL A 173 -10.97 -3.13 2.88
N ALA A 174 -9.76 -3.23 3.42
CA ALA A 174 -8.90 -4.41 3.27
C ALA A 174 -8.69 -5.13 4.62
N LEU A 175 -8.64 -6.47 4.54
CA LEU A 175 -8.11 -7.32 5.60
C LEU A 175 -6.59 -7.35 5.50
N ILE A 176 -5.91 -6.64 6.40
CA ILE A 176 -4.43 -6.48 6.35
C ILE A 176 -3.70 -7.37 7.36
N THR A 177 -4.41 -7.98 8.31
CA THR A 177 -3.84 -9.01 9.20
C THR A 177 -4.94 -9.99 9.59
N LEU A 178 -4.65 -11.28 9.45
CA LEU A 178 -5.39 -12.38 10.05
C LEU A 178 -4.38 -13.45 10.45
N GLU A 179 -4.13 -13.59 11.76
CA GLU A 179 -3.02 -14.39 12.27
C GLU A 179 -3.43 -15.08 13.58
N GLU A 180 -3.13 -16.37 13.72
CA GLU A 180 -3.27 -17.11 14.97
C GLU A 180 -2.01 -16.93 15.82
N LEU A 181 -2.20 -16.56 17.09
CA LEU A 181 -1.13 -16.36 18.07
C LEU A 181 -0.93 -17.63 18.91
N ASP A 182 0.21 -17.71 19.60
CA ASP A 182 0.63 -18.91 20.36
C ASP A 182 -0.39 -19.38 21.42
N ASP A 183 -1.20 -18.46 21.96
CA ASP A 183 -2.23 -18.77 22.96
C ASP A 183 -3.59 -19.16 22.36
N GLY A 184 -3.65 -19.32 21.03
CA GLY A 184 -4.86 -19.62 20.27
C GLY A 184 -5.79 -18.42 20.07
N THR A 185 -5.39 -17.21 20.48
CA THR A 185 -6.09 -15.99 20.07
C THR A 185 -5.80 -15.66 18.62
N VAL A 186 -6.71 -14.93 17.97
CA VAL A 186 -6.53 -14.50 16.58
C VAL A 186 -6.42 -12.98 16.51
N LEU A 187 -5.33 -12.49 15.93
CA LEU A 187 -5.08 -11.09 15.62
C LEU A 187 -5.73 -10.73 14.29
N LEU A 188 -6.59 -9.71 14.32
CA LEU A 188 -7.31 -9.19 13.16
C LEU A 188 -7.02 -7.70 12.98
N ARG A 189 -6.67 -7.29 11.75
CA ARG A 189 -6.61 -5.87 11.37
C ARG A 189 -7.40 -5.59 10.10
N LEU A 190 -8.26 -4.59 10.19
CA LEU A 190 -9.05 -4.06 9.07
C LEU A 190 -8.63 -2.60 8.84
N ALA A 191 -8.37 -2.27 7.58
CA ALA A 191 -7.93 -0.93 7.17
C ALA A 191 -8.92 -0.31 6.19
N HIS A 192 -9.30 0.94 6.43
CA HIS A 192 -10.01 1.74 5.46
C HIS A 192 -9.03 2.34 4.45
N LEU A 193 -9.21 2.05 3.16
CA LEU A 193 -8.21 2.32 2.13
C LEU A 193 -8.17 3.79 1.66
N TYR A 194 -9.26 4.53 1.83
CA TYR A 194 -9.42 5.88 1.29
C TYR A 194 -9.21 6.98 2.32
N GLU A 195 -8.70 8.11 1.86
CA GLU A 195 -8.60 9.36 2.61
C GLU A 195 -9.95 10.11 2.63
N PRO A 196 -10.19 11.00 3.62
CA PRO A 196 -11.36 11.87 3.60
C PRO A 196 -11.45 12.67 2.30
N GLY A 197 -12.59 12.57 1.60
CA GLY A 197 -12.84 13.32 0.36
C GLY A 197 -12.12 12.82 -0.89
N GLU A 198 -11.40 11.68 -0.82
CA GLU A 198 -10.66 11.12 -1.97
C GLU A 198 -11.57 10.48 -3.04
N ASP A 199 -12.66 9.85 -2.63
CA ASP A 199 -13.70 9.27 -3.48
C ASP A 199 -15.08 9.63 -2.89
N ALA A 200 -16.00 10.09 -3.74
CA ALA A 200 -17.31 10.59 -3.29
C ALA A 200 -18.17 9.53 -2.57
N GLN A 201 -17.96 8.24 -2.87
CA GLN A 201 -18.74 7.14 -2.32
C GLN A 201 -17.93 6.35 -1.28
N LEU A 202 -16.64 6.10 -1.57
CA LEU A 202 -15.80 5.19 -0.82
C LEU A 202 -15.03 5.86 0.32
N SER A 203 -14.92 7.20 0.33
CA SER A 203 -14.38 7.97 1.47
C SER A 203 -15.43 8.26 2.55
N THR A 204 -16.28 7.27 2.85
CA THR A 204 -17.38 7.39 3.83
C THR A 204 -17.31 6.29 4.88
N LEU A 205 -18.00 6.49 6.01
CA LEU A 205 -18.06 5.50 7.09
C LEU A 205 -18.63 4.17 6.57
N THR A 206 -17.92 3.07 6.83
CA THR A 206 -18.30 1.73 6.36
C THR A 206 -18.34 0.71 7.49
N LYS A 207 -18.94 -0.46 7.22
CA LYS A 207 -19.19 -1.50 8.22
C LYS A 207 -18.72 -2.87 7.77
N VAL A 208 -18.07 -3.61 8.66
CA VAL A 208 -17.67 -5.01 8.47
C VAL A 208 -18.43 -5.89 9.47
N GLU A 209 -19.09 -6.94 8.97
CA GLU A 209 -19.86 -7.88 9.76
C GLU A 209 -19.00 -9.12 10.09
N LEU A 210 -18.41 -9.16 11.29
CA LEU A 210 -17.46 -10.23 11.64
C LEU A 210 -18.11 -11.62 11.69
N LYS A 211 -19.41 -11.71 12.00
CA LYS A 211 -20.15 -13.00 11.94
C LYS A 211 -20.20 -13.57 10.53
N LYS A 212 -20.33 -12.72 9.51
CA LYS A 212 -20.31 -13.13 8.10
C LYS A 212 -18.88 -13.41 7.63
N MET A 213 -17.90 -12.64 8.10
CA MET A 213 -16.50 -12.90 7.81
C MET A 213 -16.00 -14.23 8.39
N PHE A 214 -16.46 -14.62 9.58
CA PHE A 214 -16.11 -15.89 10.23
C PHE A 214 -17.31 -16.85 10.24
N ALA A 215 -17.95 -17.08 9.10
CA ALA A 215 -19.21 -17.83 9.01
C ALA A 215 -19.14 -19.27 9.56
N THR A 216 -17.96 -19.89 9.56
CA THR A 216 -17.74 -21.27 10.02
C THR A 216 -17.31 -21.38 11.49
N LYS A 217 -17.08 -20.26 12.19
CA LYS A 217 -16.64 -20.24 13.59
C LYS A 217 -17.47 -19.26 14.42
N THR A 218 -17.70 -19.58 15.69
CA THR A 218 -18.41 -18.67 16.61
C THR A 218 -17.40 -17.82 17.39
N ILE A 219 -17.46 -16.50 17.24
CA ILE A 219 -16.61 -15.59 18.02
C ILE A 219 -17.15 -15.54 19.46
N LYS A 220 -16.36 -16.02 20.42
CA LYS A 220 -16.66 -15.98 21.86
C LYS A 220 -16.23 -14.68 22.52
N GLN A 221 -15.14 -14.09 22.05
CA GLN A 221 -14.59 -12.87 22.60
C GLN A 221 -14.02 -11.99 21.49
N LEU A 222 -14.22 -10.67 21.63
CA LEU A 222 -13.64 -9.64 20.78
C LEU A 222 -13.12 -8.52 21.68
N ILE A 223 -11.83 -8.19 21.55
CA ILE A 223 -11.21 -7.07 22.27
C ILE A 223 -10.53 -6.16 21.25
N GLU A 224 -10.88 -4.88 21.25
CA GLU A 224 -10.15 -3.87 20.47
C GLU A 224 -8.89 -3.42 21.21
N VAL A 225 -7.77 -3.40 20.49
CA VAL A 225 -6.44 -3.12 21.05
C VAL A 225 -5.73 -2.02 20.25
N SER A 226 -4.57 -1.59 20.75
CA SER A 226 -3.63 -0.72 20.04
C SER A 226 -3.18 -1.36 18.72
N LEU A 227 -2.59 -0.56 17.82
CA LEU A 227 -2.12 -1.05 16.52
C LEU A 227 -1.12 -2.21 16.63
N SER A 228 -0.23 -2.14 17.63
CA SER A 228 0.75 -3.19 17.96
C SER A 228 0.18 -4.28 18.89
N ALA A 229 -1.13 -4.29 19.14
CA ALA A 229 -1.84 -5.27 19.97
C ALA A 229 -1.36 -5.41 21.42
N ASN A 230 -0.65 -4.41 21.97
CA ASN A 230 -0.05 -4.48 23.30
C ASN A 230 -0.83 -3.75 24.41
N GLN A 231 -1.90 -3.04 24.07
CA GLN A 231 -2.72 -2.29 25.02
C GLN A 231 -4.18 -2.33 24.60
N GLU A 232 -5.12 -2.46 25.53
CA GLU A 232 -6.54 -2.30 25.21
C GLU A 232 -6.83 -0.88 24.72
N LYS A 233 -7.63 -0.76 23.67
CA LYS A 233 -7.93 0.52 23.02
C LYS A 233 -8.57 1.52 23.99
N SER A 234 -9.44 1.05 24.87
CA SER A 234 -10.13 1.84 25.89
C SER A 234 -9.20 2.42 26.95
N LYS A 235 -8.02 1.82 27.16
CA LYS A 235 -7.02 2.25 28.15
C LYS A 235 -6.01 3.26 27.59
N MET A 236 -6.00 3.49 26.28
CA MET A 236 -5.10 4.44 25.63
C MET A 236 -5.45 5.89 26.01
N LYS A 237 -4.46 6.65 26.50
CA LYS A 237 -4.61 8.06 26.85
C LYS A 237 -3.81 8.93 25.88
N LYS A 238 -4.39 10.05 25.45
CA LYS A 238 -3.71 11.06 24.65
C LYS A 238 -3.25 12.20 25.55
N LYS A 239 -2.07 12.74 25.29
CA LYS A 239 -1.66 14.01 25.89
C LYS A 239 -2.36 15.16 25.16
N THR A 240 -2.74 16.19 25.90
CA THR A 240 -3.23 17.45 25.34
C THR A 240 -2.03 18.35 25.08
N TRP A 241 -1.96 18.92 23.88
CA TRP A 241 -0.91 19.83 23.47
C TRP A 241 -1.53 21.20 23.18
N ASN A 242 -0.83 22.27 23.55
CA ASN A 242 -1.19 23.61 23.09
C ASN A 242 -0.47 23.87 21.77
N VAL A 243 -1.18 23.70 20.65
CA VAL A 243 -0.61 23.85 19.32
C VAL A 243 -0.74 25.30 18.87
N ALA A 244 0.37 25.92 18.48
CA ALA A 244 0.37 27.30 18.00
C ALA A 244 -0.47 27.41 16.71
N GLY A 245 -1.39 28.37 16.66
CA GLY A 245 -2.26 28.61 15.50
C GLY A 245 -3.53 27.75 15.44
N GLU A 246 -3.79 26.90 16.44
CA GLU A 246 -5.00 26.07 16.50
C GLU A 246 -6.23 26.95 16.79
N LYS A 247 -6.97 27.32 15.74
CA LYS A 247 -8.23 28.08 15.84
C LYS A 247 -9.42 27.15 16.11
N GLY A 248 -9.38 26.35 17.18
CA GLY A 248 -10.54 25.71 17.82
C GLY A 248 -11.53 24.86 16.98
N GLN A 249 -11.30 24.66 15.68
CA GLN A 249 -12.16 23.93 14.75
C GLN A 249 -11.30 23.12 13.78
N GLU A 250 -10.52 22.17 14.29
CA GLU A 250 -10.20 21.02 13.45
C GLU A 250 -11.49 20.24 13.19
N SER A 251 -11.80 19.95 11.93
CA SER A 251 -12.90 19.06 11.59
C SER A 251 -12.61 17.71 12.23
N LYS A 252 -13.47 17.27 13.15
CA LYS A 252 -13.31 15.95 13.78
C LYS A 252 -13.33 14.91 12.66
N ALA A 253 -12.22 14.21 12.48
CA ALA A 253 -12.14 13.08 11.56
C ALA A 253 -13.31 12.12 11.83
N VAL A 254 -13.98 11.67 10.77
CA VAL A 254 -15.05 10.67 10.88
C VAL A 254 -14.39 9.36 11.31
N ARG A 255 -14.84 8.80 12.44
CA ARG A 255 -14.28 7.60 13.05
C ARG A 255 -15.38 6.58 13.33
N GLY A 256 -15.03 5.30 13.27
CA GLY A 256 -15.90 4.21 13.66
C GLY A 256 -16.29 4.27 15.15
N GLY A 257 -17.52 3.88 15.44
CA GLY A 257 -18.00 3.75 16.82
C GLY A 257 -17.35 2.60 17.60
N PRO A 258 -17.62 2.52 18.92
CA PRO A 258 -17.23 1.37 19.73
C PRO A 258 -17.88 0.09 19.19
N VAL A 259 -17.14 -1.03 19.24
CA VAL A 259 -17.68 -2.31 18.79
C VAL A 259 -18.50 -2.96 19.90
N ASN A 260 -19.68 -3.47 19.54
CA ASN A 260 -20.53 -4.23 20.42
C ASN A 260 -20.25 -5.74 20.26
N ASN A 261 -19.93 -6.41 21.37
CA ASN A 261 -19.63 -7.85 21.41
C ASN A 261 -20.81 -8.77 21.05
N VAL A 262 -22.04 -8.24 21.00
CA VAL A 262 -23.24 -8.99 20.58
C VAL A 262 -23.43 -8.94 19.07
N ASN A 263 -23.31 -7.74 18.49
CA ASN A 263 -23.56 -7.53 17.06
C ASN A 263 -22.34 -7.88 16.21
N LEU A 264 -21.13 -7.72 16.75
CA LEU A 264 -19.86 -8.01 16.07
C LEU A 264 -19.73 -7.29 14.72
N VAL A 265 -20.15 -6.02 14.69
CA VAL A 265 -20.03 -5.12 13.54
C VAL A 265 -18.96 -4.08 13.84
N VAL A 266 -17.99 -3.97 12.95
CA VAL A 266 -16.88 -3.01 13.05
C VAL A 266 -17.14 -1.86 12.08
N GLU A 267 -17.22 -0.65 12.61
CA GLU A 267 -17.28 0.57 11.79
C GLU A 267 -15.86 1.10 11.53
N LEU A 268 -15.61 1.59 10.33
CA LEU A 268 -14.32 2.16 9.92
C LEU A 268 -14.56 3.48 9.20
N GLY A 269 -13.94 4.56 9.69
CA GLY A 269 -13.85 5.83 8.97
C GLY A 269 -12.65 5.88 8.02
N PRO A 270 -12.57 6.90 7.15
CA PRO A 270 -11.43 7.09 6.26
C PRO A 270 -10.08 7.06 6.99
N MET A 271 -9.11 6.35 6.41
CA MET A 271 -7.76 6.09 6.95
C MET A 271 -7.70 5.37 8.31
N GLU A 272 -8.81 4.84 8.83
CA GLU A 272 -8.76 4.09 10.09
C GLU A 272 -8.20 2.68 9.89
N ILE A 273 -7.31 2.28 10.80
CA ILE A 273 -6.91 0.89 11.01
C ILE A 273 -7.35 0.48 12.40
N ARG A 274 -8.18 -0.57 12.49
CA ARG A 274 -8.64 -1.12 13.76
C ARG A 274 -8.07 -2.51 13.97
N THR A 275 -7.59 -2.77 15.18
CA THR A 275 -6.88 -4.00 15.57
C THR A 275 -7.66 -4.70 16.67
N PHE A 276 -7.88 -6.01 16.51
CA PHE A 276 -8.67 -6.81 17.42
C PHE A 276 -7.98 -8.12 17.77
N LEU A 277 -8.22 -8.60 18.99
CA LEU A 277 -7.96 -9.97 19.40
C LEU A 277 -9.29 -10.72 19.50
N LEU A 278 -9.36 -11.88 18.86
CA LEU A 278 -10.53 -12.74 18.82
C LEU A 278 -10.24 -14.07 19.53
N LYS A 279 -11.28 -14.64 20.16
CA LYS A 279 -11.31 -16.05 20.58
C LYS A 279 -12.53 -16.73 19.98
N PHE A 280 -12.35 -17.96 19.51
CA PHE A 280 -13.39 -18.81 18.94
C PHE A 280 -13.83 -19.93 19.89
#